data_AF-A0A1G1GAN0-F1
#
_entry.id   AF-A0A1G1GAN0-F1
#
_cell.length_a   1.000
_cell.length_b   1.000
_cell.length_c   1.000
_cell.angle_alpha   90.00
_cell.angle_beta   90.00
_cell.angle_gamma   90.00
#
_symmetry.space_group_name_H-M   'P 1'
#
loop_
_entity.id
_entity.type
_entity.pdbx_description
1 polymer ?
#
loop_
_entity_poly.entity_id
_entity_poly.type
_entity_poly.pdbx_seq_one_letter_code
_entity_poly.pdbx_strand_id
1 'polypeptide(L)'
;MNSRKYTILSILVLFFPFRIDHAKTAHIDSFFSCFISDTFTYTSWAWQFTEALKEGIVYPRWIPLNFWGYGSPTFILYPPLAFYLVTFFDIFTDSVIVAMNITKFIALFLSAAGMFFFIKEFYSEKIALLTATFFIFFPFNVFGIYLGASFVSQIYLVWFSPILLFIYKYFTYRKYQYLLYAGAFYGGLILTHLITAYMFTFVMVAFII
;
A
#
# COMPACT_ATOMS: atom_id res chain seq x y z
N MET A 1 17.90 7.10 33.95
CA MET A 1 17.50 5.69 34.13
C MET A 1 15.98 5.44 33.94
N ASN A 2 15.24 6.34 33.26
CA ASN A 2 13.77 6.27 33.16
C ASN A 2 13.23 5.98 31.75
N SER A 3 14.03 6.11 30.67
CA SER A 3 13.54 5.96 29.29
C SER A 3 13.08 4.54 28.94
N ARG A 4 13.74 3.52 29.50
CA ARG A 4 13.48 2.10 29.18
C ARG A 4 12.09 1.61 29.62
N LYS A 5 11.54 2.17 30.70
CA LYS A 5 10.21 1.81 31.23
C LYS A 5 9.10 2.34 30.33
N TYR A 6 9.24 3.57 29.83
CA TYR A 6 8.27 4.15 28.91
C TYR A 6 8.28 3.48 27.54
N THR A 7 9.44 3.02 27.04
CA THR A 7 9.54 2.25 25.79
C THR A 7 8.84 0.89 25.88
N ILE A 8 8.98 0.17 27.00
CA ILE A 8 8.31 -1.12 27.20
C ILE A 8 6.80 -0.91 27.38
N LEU A 9 6.40 0.14 28.11
CA LEU A 9 4.99 0.46 28.31
C LEU A 9 4.31 0.86 27.00
N SER A 10 4.97 1.64 26.14
CA SER A 10 4.42 2.02 24.83
C SER A 10 4.35 0.85 23.85
N ILE A 11 5.35 -0.05 23.86
CA ILE A 11 5.27 -1.32 23.13
C ILE A 11 4.08 -2.15 23.63
N LEU A 12 3.94 -2.35 24.94
CA LEU A 12 2.85 -3.14 25.51
C LEU A 12 1.48 -2.53 25.24
N VAL A 13 1.33 -1.21 25.30
CA VAL A 13 0.06 -0.52 24.99
C VAL A 13 -0.31 -0.63 23.50
N LEU A 14 0.67 -0.62 22.59
CA LEU A 14 0.43 -0.86 21.16
C LEU A 14 0.01 -2.33 20.88
N PHE A 15 0.50 -3.29 21.66
CA PHE A 15 0.18 -4.72 21.50
C PHE A 15 -0.95 -5.23 22.41
N PHE A 16 -1.48 -4.45 23.37
CA PHE A 16 -2.56 -4.91 24.25
C PHE A 16 -3.94 -5.03 23.58
N PRO A 17 -4.39 -4.09 22.72
CA PRO A 17 -5.66 -4.27 22.01
C PRO A 17 -5.62 -5.43 20.99
N PHE A 18 -4.42 -5.91 20.62
CA PHE A 18 -4.19 -7.06 19.73
C PHE A 18 -4.83 -8.37 20.24
N ARG A 19 -4.85 -8.61 21.56
CA ARG A 19 -5.24 -9.92 22.11
C ARG A 19 -6.75 -10.14 22.17
N ILE A 20 -7.54 -9.07 22.26
CA ILE A 20 -8.98 -9.17 22.54
C ILE A 20 -9.78 -9.47 21.26
N ASP A 21 -9.34 -8.97 20.10
CA ASP A 21 -10.05 -9.20 18.82
C ASP A 21 -9.74 -10.58 18.22
N HIS A 22 -8.50 -11.07 18.35
CA HIS A 22 -8.08 -12.31 17.69
C HIS A 22 -8.72 -13.60 18.23
N ALA A 23 -9.22 -13.60 19.47
CA ALA A 23 -9.85 -14.79 20.05
C ALA A 23 -11.18 -15.17 19.36
N LYS A 24 -11.80 -14.26 18.62
CA LYS A 24 -13.09 -14.49 17.95
C LYS A 24 -12.96 -14.87 16.47
N THR A 25 -11.82 -14.59 15.84
CA THR A 25 -11.66 -14.66 14.37
C THR A 25 -10.85 -15.90 13.90
N ALA A 26 -10.31 -16.69 14.82
CA ALA A 26 -9.38 -17.79 14.53
C ALA A 26 -10.03 -19.13 14.08
N HIS A 27 -11.35 -19.17 13.85
CA HIS A 27 -12.11 -20.41 13.64
C HIS A 27 -12.63 -20.63 12.20
N ILE A 28 -12.04 -20.01 11.17
CA ILE A 28 -12.52 -20.15 9.78
C ILE A 28 -11.37 -20.54 8.85
N ASP A 29 -11.54 -21.67 8.15
CA ASP A 29 -10.53 -22.38 7.34
C ASP A 29 -10.11 -21.68 6.03
N SER A 30 -10.39 -20.40 5.87
CA SER A 30 -10.00 -19.61 4.69
C SER A 30 -8.95 -18.57 5.09
N PHE A 31 -7.69 -18.96 4.93
CA PHE A 31 -6.56 -18.04 5.02
C PHE A 31 -6.79 -16.89 4.01
N PHE A 32 -6.82 -15.63 4.48
CA PHE A 32 -6.96 -14.37 3.70
C PHE A 32 -8.33 -13.89 3.21
N SER A 33 -9.47 -14.34 3.75
CA SER A 33 -10.76 -13.69 3.46
C SER A 33 -11.41 -13.10 4.71
N CYS A 34 -11.24 -11.79 4.93
CA CYS A 34 -12.05 -11.08 5.93
C CYS A 34 -13.19 -10.29 5.25
N PHE A 35 -14.37 -10.45 5.84
CA PHE A 35 -15.71 -9.99 5.49
C PHE A 35 -15.94 -8.47 5.64
N ILE A 36 -14.99 -7.63 5.24
CA ILE A 36 -15.24 -6.18 5.16
C ILE A 36 -15.89 -5.87 3.81
N SER A 37 -16.94 -5.03 3.79
CA SER A 37 -17.72 -4.66 2.58
C SER A 37 -16.85 -4.32 1.37
N ASP A 38 -15.70 -3.72 1.62
CA ASP A 38 -14.82 -3.18 0.61
C ASP A 38 -14.04 -4.28 -0.12
N THR A 39 -13.71 -5.39 0.54
CA THR A 39 -12.97 -6.50 -0.08
C THR A 39 -13.76 -7.09 -1.26
N PHE A 40 -15.07 -7.29 -1.11
CA PHE A 40 -15.92 -7.77 -2.20
C PHE A 40 -15.96 -6.78 -3.37
N THR A 41 -16.04 -5.49 -3.04
CA THR A 41 -16.04 -4.40 -4.02
C THR A 41 -14.74 -4.37 -4.82
N TYR A 42 -13.58 -4.34 -4.14
CA TYR A 42 -12.27 -4.32 -4.80
C TYR A 42 -11.97 -5.60 -5.59
N THR A 43 -12.42 -6.76 -5.10
CA THR A 43 -12.26 -8.03 -5.82
C THR A 43 -13.09 -8.04 -7.10
N SER A 44 -14.36 -7.59 -7.01
CA SER A 44 -15.23 -7.45 -8.18
C SER A 44 -14.66 -6.46 -9.19
N TRP A 45 -14.15 -5.31 -8.72
CA TRP A 45 -13.53 -4.31 -9.58
C TRP A 45 -12.27 -4.84 -10.26
N ALA A 46 -11.41 -5.56 -9.52
CA ALA A 46 -10.19 -6.15 -10.07
C ALA A 46 -10.48 -7.23 -11.12
N TRP A 47 -11.51 -8.06 -10.89
CA TRP A 47 -11.93 -9.05 -11.87
C TRP A 47 -12.46 -8.37 -13.14
N GLN A 48 -13.42 -7.45 -13.02
CA GLN A 48 -13.98 -6.76 -14.19
C GLN A 48 -12.94 -5.92 -14.95
N PHE A 49 -12.01 -5.29 -14.24
CA PHE A 49 -10.91 -4.55 -14.87
C PHE A 49 -9.97 -5.47 -15.64
N THR A 50 -9.68 -6.64 -15.08
CA THR A 50 -8.84 -7.66 -15.71
C THR A 50 -9.49 -8.24 -16.95
N GLU A 51 -10.78 -8.57 -16.91
CA GLU A 51 -11.50 -9.06 -18.09
C GLU A 51 -11.59 -8.00 -19.18
N ALA A 52 -11.88 -6.75 -18.83
CA ALA A 52 -11.88 -5.64 -19.80
C ALA A 52 -10.51 -5.45 -20.48
N LEU A 53 -9.41 -5.61 -19.73
CA LEU A 53 -8.07 -5.58 -20.31
C LEU A 53 -7.79 -6.76 -21.24
N LYS A 54 -8.23 -7.96 -20.88
CA LYS A 54 -8.14 -9.17 -21.73
C LYS A 54 -8.94 -9.00 -23.03
N GLU A 55 -10.05 -8.26 -22.99
CA GLU A 55 -10.85 -7.86 -24.18
C GLU A 55 -10.21 -6.75 -25.02
N GLY A 56 -9.03 -6.23 -24.63
CA GLY A 56 -8.31 -5.18 -25.35
C GLY A 56 -8.68 -3.75 -24.96
N ILE A 57 -9.52 -3.56 -23.93
CA ILE A 57 -9.85 -2.24 -23.40
C ILE A 57 -8.70 -1.78 -22.50
N VAL A 58 -7.74 -1.06 -23.09
CA VAL A 58 -6.49 -0.64 -22.41
C VAL A 58 -6.75 0.22 -21.16
N TYR A 59 -7.85 0.98 -21.11
CA TYR A 59 -8.23 1.78 -19.96
C TYR A 59 -9.72 1.59 -19.66
N PRO A 60 -10.09 0.56 -18.88
CA PRO A 60 -11.47 0.26 -18.52
C PRO A 60 -12.06 1.36 -17.65
N ARG A 61 -12.86 2.26 -18.25
CA ARG A 61 -13.50 3.38 -17.52
C ARG A 61 -14.78 2.97 -16.80
N TRP A 62 -15.44 1.94 -17.31
CA TRP A 62 -16.76 1.49 -16.91
C TRP A 62 -16.69 0.06 -16.40
N ILE A 63 -17.36 -0.20 -15.28
CA ILE A 63 -17.48 -1.52 -14.66
C ILE A 63 -18.94 -1.95 -14.74
N PRO A 64 -19.32 -2.89 -15.63
CA PRO A 64 -20.73 -3.14 -15.98
C PRO A 64 -21.55 -3.85 -14.88
N LEU A 65 -20.95 -4.72 -14.07
CA LEU A 65 -21.68 -5.50 -13.06
C LEU A 65 -21.89 -4.75 -11.74
N ASN A 66 -21.27 -3.58 -11.58
CA ASN A 66 -21.51 -2.76 -10.40
C ASN A 66 -22.98 -2.33 -10.31
N PHE A 67 -23.47 -2.14 -9.08
CA PHE A 67 -24.84 -1.71 -8.80
C PHE A 67 -25.88 -2.58 -9.54
N TRP A 68 -25.90 -3.89 -9.28
CA TRP A 68 -26.89 -4.81 -9.89
C TRP A 68 -26.94 -4.78 -11.42
N GLY A 69 -25.82 -4.51 -12.09
CA GLY A 69 -25.73 -4.48 -13.55
C GLY A 69 -26.06 -3.13 -14.19
N TYR A 70 -26.38 -2.09 -13.41
CA TYR A 70 -26.48 -0.72 -13.94
C TYR A 70 -25.13 -0.15 -14.37
N GLY A 71 -24.04 -0.70 -13.82
CA GLY A 71 -22.68 -0.31 -14.10
C GLY A 71 -22.24 0.96 -13.36
N SER A 72 -20.95 1.27 -13.43
CA SER A 72 -20.35 2.42 -12.74
C SER A 72 -19.11 2.94 -13.47
N PRO A 73 -18.91 4.28 -13.56
CA PRO A 73 -17.69 4.89 -14.10
C PRO A 73 -16.53 4.88 -13.09
N THR A 74 -16.33 3.76 -12.39
CA THR A 74 -15.47 3.67 -11.21
C THR A 74 -14.05 4.17 -11.49
N PHE A 75 -13.41 3.75 -12.57
CA PHE A 75 -12.01 4.08 -12.86
C PHE A 75 -11.79 5.45 -13.51
N ILE A 76 -12.88 6.20 -13.74
CA ILE A 76 -12.79 7.64 -14.00
C ILE A 76 -12.54 8.39 -12.69
N LEU A 77 -13.17 7.93 -11.59
CA LEU A 77 -13.11 8.59 -10.28
C LEU A 77 -12.01 8.01 -9.39
N TYR A 78 -11.69 6.73 -9.55
CA TYR A 78 -10.70 6.01 -8.77
C TYR A 78 -9.45 5.69 -9.62
N PRO A 79 -8.24 5.99 -9.10
CA PRO A 79 -7.01 5.69 -9.82
C PRO A 79 -6.79 4.19 -10.06
N PRO A 80 -6.40 3.75 -11.28
CA PRO A 80 -6.43 2.33 -11.64
C PRO A 80 -5.09 1.59 -11.48
N LEU A 81 -3.99 2.22 -11.05
CA LEU A 81 -2.65 1.61 -11.08
C LEU A 81 -2.59 0.27 -10.33
N ALA A 82 -3.25 0.20 -9.18
CA ALA A 82 -3.35 -1.00 -8.38
C ALA A 82 -3.98 -2.18 -9.17
N PHE A 83 -4.97 -1.91 -10.01
CA PHE A 83 -5.69 -2.93 -10.77
C PHE A 83 -4.93 -3.37 -12.01
N TYR A 84 -4.14 -2.49 -12.63
CA TYR A 84 -3.16 -2.90 -13.65
C TYR A 84 -2.15 -3.90 -13.10
N LEU A 85 -1.65 -3.68 -11.87
CA LEU A 85 -0.75 -4.63 -11.22
C LEU A 85 -1.44 -5.97 -10.94
N VAL A 86 -2.70 -5.95 -10.51
CA VAL A 86 -3.48 -7.17 -10.33
C VAL A 86 -3.63 -7.92 -11.65
N THR A 87 -4.04 -7.25 -12.73
CA THR A 87 -4.17 -7.89 -14.04
C THR A 87 -2.85 -8.48 -14.52
N PHE A 88 -1.73 -7.78 -14.30
CA PHE A 88 -0.40 -8.30 -14.63
C PHE A 88 -0.12 -9.63 -13.93
N PHE A 89 -0.41 -9.75 -12.62
CA PHE A 89 -0.22 -11.02 -11.90
C PHE A 89 -1.28 -12.06 -12.23
N ASP A 90 -2.52 -11.65 -12.51
CA ASP A 90 -3.62 -12.56 -12.87
C ASP A 90 -3.30 -13.39 -14.12
N ILE A 91 -2.60 -12.80 -15.10
CA ILE A 91 -2.14 -13.49 -16.31
C ILE A 91 -1.28 -14.74 -15.98
N PHE A 92 -0.59 -14.74 -14.84
CA PHE A 92 0.26 -15.86 -14.43
C PHE A 92 -0.38 -16.79 -13.39
N THR A 93 -1.39 -16.32 -12.68
CA THR A 93 -2.00 -17.08 -11.57
C THR A 93 -3.39 -17.61 -11.88
N ASP A 94 -4.04 -17.14 -12.95
CA ASP A 94 -5.43 -17.46 -13.32
C ASP A 94 -6.41 -17.29 -12.15
N SER A 95 -6.14 -16.32 -11.28
CA SER A 95 -6.88 -16.11 -10.03
C SER A 95 -6.64 -14.69 -9.53
N VAL A 96 -7.68 -13.86 -9.67
CA VAL A 96 -7.65 -12.45 -9.26
C VAL A 96 -7.36 -12.31 -7.77
N ILE A 97 -7.85 -13.25 -6.94
CA ILE A 97 -7.61 -13.25 -5.49
C ILE A 97 -6.12 -13.47 -5.19
N VAL A 98 -5.50 -14.45 -5.85
CA VAL A 98 -4.06 -14.74 -5.69
C VAL A 98 -3.24 -13.54 -6.20
N ALA A 99 -3.59 -13.00 -7.37
CA ALA A 99 -2.95 -11.82 -7.94
C ALA A 99 -3.02 -10.58 -7.03
N MET A 100 -4.18 -10.32 -6.42
CA MET A 100 -4.35 -9.25 -5.41
C MET A 100 -3.48 -9.48 -4.18
N ASN A 101 -3.41 -10.72 -3.68
CA ASN A 101 -2.56 -11.05 -2.53
C ASN A 101 -1.06 -10.89 -2.84
N ILE A 102 -0.61 -11.33 -4.02
CA ILE A 102 0.75 -11.09 -4.50
C ILE A 102 1.04 -9.59 -4.61
N THR A 103 0.10 -8.81 -5.17
CA THR A 103 0.25 -7.36 -5.29
C THR A 103 0.43 -6.68 -3.93
N LYS A 104 -0.41 -7.03 -2.95
CA LYS A 104 -0.27 -6.52 -1.56
C LYS A 104 1.06 -6.93 -0.93
N PHE A 105 1.45 -8.18 -1.10
CA PHE A 105 2.68 -8.72 -0.54
C PHE A 105 3.90 -7.99 -1.10
N ILE A 106 4.02 -7.88 -2.44
CA ILE A 106 5.10 -7.15 -3.09
C ILE A 106 5.11 -5.69 -2.65
N ALA A 107 3.94 -5.04 -2.58
CA ALA A 107 3.83 -3.67 -2.10
C ALA A 107 4.38 -3.50 -0.67
N LEU A 108 4.09 -4.43 0.25
CA LEU A 108 4.63 -4.39 1.61
C LEU A 108 6.16 -4.42 1.62
N PHE A 109 6.76 -5.37 0.89
CA PHE A 109 8.21 -5.52 0.85
C PHE A 109 8.91 -4.36 0.14
N LEU A 110 8.32 -3.83 -0.94
CA LEU A 110 8.83 -2.64 -1.61
C LEU A 110 8.74 -1.40 -0.71
N SER A 111 7.65 -1.26 0.06
CA SER A 111 7.51 -0.18 1.05
C SER A 111 8.60 -0.27 2.12
N ALA A 112 8.84 -1.48 2.66
CA ALA A 112 9.89 -1.71 3.64
C ALA A 112 11.30 -1.47 3.07
N ALA A 113 11.55 -1.87 1.83
CA ALA A 113 12.81 -1.59 1.13
C ALA A 113 13.00 -0.08 0.91
N GLY A 114 11.96 0.64 0.49
CA GLY A 114 11.98 2.10 0.39
C GLY A 114 12.32 2.75 1.72
N MET A 115 11.72 2.27 2.81
CA MET A 115 11.99 2.75 4.17
C MET A 115 13.44 2.47 4.59
N PHE A 116 13.98 1.28 4.30
CA PHE A 116 15.38 0.94 4.54
C PHE A 116 16.33 1.95 3.87
N PHE A 117 16.16 2.17 2.56
CA PHE A 117 17.02 3.09 1.82
C PHE A 117 16.88 4.54 2.28
N PHE A 118 15.69 4.96 2.69
CA PHE A 118 15.47 6.29 3.25
C PHE A 118 16.20 6.49 4.58
N ILE A 119 16.03 5.57 5.52
CA ILE A 119 16.61 5.68 6.87
C ILE A 119 18.14 5.52 6.86
N LYS A 120 18.67 4.74 5.92
CA LYS A 120 20.13 4.55 5.75
C LYS A 120 20.87 5.84 5.38
N GLU A 121 20.18 6.88 4.88
CA GLU A 121 20.79 8.19 4.63
C GLU A 121 21.08 8.99 5.91
N PHE A 122 20.43 8.66 7.04
CA PHE A 122 20.54 9.39 8.30
C PHE A 122 21.16 8.57 9.44
N TYR A 123 21.04 7.24 9.38
CA TYR A 123 21.44 6.33 10.45
C TYR A 123 22.25 5.14 9.91
N SER A 124 22.85 4.39 10.83
CA SER A 124 23.59 3.17 10.48
C SER A 124 22.69 2.11 9.82
N GLU A 125 23.29 1.25 9.00
CA GLU A 125 22.61 0.16 8.31
C GLU A 125 21.81 -0.77 9.24
N LYS A 126 22.32 -1.04 10.44
CA LYS A 126 21.60 -1.85 11.44
C LYS A 126 20.30 -1.20 11.87
N ILE A 127 20.30 0.11 12.08
CA ILE A 127 19.09 0.87 12.45
C ILE A 127 18.12 0.88 11.28
N ALA A 128 18.60 1.10 10.05
CA ALA A 128 17.75 1.06 8.86
C ALA A 128 17.08 -0.30 8.67
N LEU A 129 17.82 -1.42 8.82
CA LEU A 129 17.27 -2.77 8.75
C LEU A 129 16.22 -3.02 9.84
N LEU A 130 16.52 -2.58 11.06
CA LEU A 130 15.59 -2.68 12.18
C LEU A 130 14.30 -1.90 11.88
N THR A 131 14.39 -0.66 11.41
CA THR A 131 13.23 0.17 11.06
C THR A 131 12.40 -0.44 9.93
N ALA A 132 13.03 -0.96 8.87
CA ALA A 132 12.32 -1.65 7.80
C ALA A 132 11.62 -2.93 8.26
N THR A 133 12.24 -3.66 9.19
CA THR A 133 11.62 -4.85 9.80
C THR A 133 10.41 -4.45 10.66
N PHE A 134 10.55 -3.43 11.49
CA PHE A 134 9.42 -2.87 12.26
C PHE A 134 8.31 -2.34 11.35
N PHE A 135 8.65 -1.76 10.20
CA PHE A 135 7.66 -1.33 9.23
C PHE A 135 6.78 -2.50 8.76
N ILE A 136 7.38 -3.64 8.39
CA ILE A 136 6.63 -4.84 7.97
C ILE A 136 5.67 -5.30 9.07
N PHE A 137 6.17 -5.38 10.31
CA PHE A 137 5.38 -5.86 11.46
C PHE A 137 4.51 -4.79 12.10
N PHE A 138 4.50 -3.57 11.57
CA PHE A 138 3.69 -2.49 12.13
C PHE A 138 2.21 -2.88 12.05
N PRO A 139 1.43 -2.73 13.14
CA PRO A 139 0.07 -3.26 13.21
C PRO A 139 -0.81 -2.88 12.02
N PHE A 140 -0.73 -1.62 11.55
CA PHE A 140 -1.48 -1.17 10.37
C PHE A 140 -1.21 -2.01 9.11
N ASN A 141 0.04 -2.42 8.87
CA ASN A 141 0.44 -3.19 7.70
C ASN A 141 0.04 -4.67 7.84
N VAL A 142 0.28 -5.24 9.03
CA VAL A 142 -0.12 -6.63 9.34
C VAL A 142 -1.64 -6.76 9.24
N PHE A 143 -2.38 -5.92 9.96
CA PHE A 143 -3.83 -5.93 9.91
C PHE A 143 -4.38 -5.59 8.53
N GLY A 144 -3.75 -4.66 7.82
CA GLY A 144 -4.16 -4.33 6.46
C GLY A 144 -4.11 -5.52 5.51
N ILE A 145 -3.09 -6.37 5.65
CA ILE A 145 -2.92 -7.58 4.84
C ILE A 145 -3.84 -8.73 5.30
N TYR A 146 -3.96 -8.94 6.61
CA TYR A 146 -4.72 -10.07 7.18
C TYR A 146 -6.22 -9.82 7.34
N LEU A 147 -6.61 -8.64 7.84
CA LEU A 147 -8.00 -8.27 8.12
C LEU A 147 -8.70 -7.62 6.92
N GLY A 148 -8.00 -7.45 5.79
CA GLY A 148 -8.61 -6.92 4.57
C GLY A 148 -9.02 -5.46 4.71
N ALA A 149 -8.08 -4.58 5.08
CA ALA A 149 -8.26 -3.15 4.85
C ALA A 149 -8.45 -2.90 3.34
N SER A 150 -8.95 -1.71 2.96
CA SER A 150 -9.07 -1.30 1.55
C SER A 150 -7.83 -1.71 0.75
N PHE A 151 -8.01 -2.49 -0.33
CA PHE A 151 -6.92 -3.09 -1.11
C PHE A 151 -5.84 -2.07 -1.50
N VAL A 152 -6.30 -0.89 -1.94
CA VAL A 152 -5.47 0.22 -2.38
C VAL A 152 -4.67 0.84 -1.22
N SER A 153 -5.15 0.71 0.02
CA SER A 153 -4.47 1.28 1.20
C SER A 153 -3.11 0.67 1.48
N GLN A 154 -2.93 -0.61 1.15
CA GLN A 154 -1.66 -1.32 1.32
C GLN A 154 -0.67 -1.00 0.20
N ILE A 155 -1.16 -0.62 -0.97
CA ILE A 155 -0.33 -0.37 -2.16
C ILE A 155 0.26 1.03 -2.11
N TYR A 156 -0.48 2.04 -1.64
CA TYR A 156 0.02 3.42 -1.67
C TYR A 156 1.27 3.64 -0.80
N LEU A 157 1.48 2.78 0.21
CA LEU A 157 2.61 2.89 1.13
C LEU A 157 3.97 2.76 0.42
N VAL A 158 4.00 2.06 -0.72
CA VAL A 158 5.21 1.87 -1.55
C VAL A 158 5.84 3.19 -1.93
N TRP A 159 5.02 4.22 -2.11
CA TRP A 159 5.45 5.48 -2.69
C TRP A 159 6.08 6.42 -1.66
N PHE A 160 5.67 6.39 -0.39
CA PHE A 160 6.03 7.40 0.60
C PHE A 160 7.54 7.54 0.83
N SER A 161 8.22 6.45 1.21
CA SER A 161 9.65 6.50 1.54
C SER A 161 10.52 6.83 0.33
N PRO A 162 10.32 6.26 -0.88
CA PRO A 162 11.05 6.67 -2.07
C PRO A 162 10.87 8.16 -2.43
N ILE A 163 9.65 8.72 -2.30
CA ILE A 163 9.42 10.15 -2.58
C ILE A 163 10.32 11.00 -1.67
N LEU A 164 10.29 10.77 -0.36
CA LEU A 164 11.10 11.54 0.60
C LEU A 164 12.60 11.32 0.39
N LEU A 165 13.02 10.09 0.10
CA LEU A 165 14.40 9.74 -0.22
C LEU A 165 14.92 10.55 -1.41
N PHE A 166 14.18 10.60 -2.51
CA PHE A 166 14.64 11.30 -3.70
C PHE A 166 14.55 12.82 -3.58
N ILE A 167 13.60 13.35 -2.81
CA ILE A 167 13.59 14.76 -2.40
C ILE A 167 14.86 15.08 -1.60
N TYR A 168 15.18 14.29 -0.57
CA TYR A 168 16.40 14.47 0.22
C TYR A 168 17.66 14.42 -0.65
N LYS A 169 17.79 13.41 -1.52
CA LYS A 169 18.93 13.30 -2.46
C LYS A 169 19.05 14.48 -3.41
N TYR A 170 17.93 15.06 -3.85
CA TYR A 170 17.97 16.28 -4.66
C TYR A 170 18.59 17.45 -3.87
N PHE A 171 18.19 17.66 -2.61
CA PHE A 171 18.75 18.74 -1.79
C PHE A 171 20.22 18.54 -1.42
N THR A 172 20.64 17.28 -1.22
CA THR A 172 22.03 16.93 -0.89
C THR A 172 22.96 17.02 -2.09
N TYR A 173 22.59 16.44 -3.23
CA TYR A 173 23.47 16.31 -4.40
C TYR A 173 23.20 17.32 -5.51
N ARG A 174 22.07 18.04 -5.46
CA ARG A 174 21.64 19.04 -6.46
C ARG A 174 21.56 18.52 -7.90
N LYS A 175 21.24 17.23 -8.08
CA LYS A 175 21.03 16.61 -9.39
C LYS A 175 19.55 16.48 -9.71
N TYR A 176 19.11 17.08 -10.82
CA TYR A 176 17.70 17.06 -11.25
C TYR A 176 17.12 15.66 -11.51
N GLN A 177 17.96 14.66 -11.79
CA GLN A 177 17.51 13.26 -11.89
C GLN A 177 16.74 12.79 -10.65
N TYR A 178 17.13 13.23 -9.45
CA TYR A 178 16.44 12.86 -8.22
C TYR A 178 15.07 13.52 -8.10
N LEU A 179 14.91 14.73 -8.63
CA LEU A 179 13.61 15.38 -8.72
C LEU A 179 12.68 14.63 -9.69
N LEU A 180 13.21 14.15 -10.82
CA LEU A 180 12.46 13.29 -11.75
C LEU A 180 12.01 11.99 -11.09
N TYR A 181 12.87 11.33 -10.33
CA TYR A 181 12.49 10.13 -9.60
C TYR A 181 11.42 10.43 -8.55
N ALA A 182 11.59 11.48 -7.73
CA ALA A 182 10.57 11.88 -6.76
C ALA A 182 9.21 12.15 -7.43
N GLY A 183 9.21 12.86 -8.57
CA GLY A 183 8.02 13.12 -9.37
C GLY A 183 7.38 11.84 -9.92
N ALA A 184 8.18 10.87 -10.38
CA ALA A 184 7.69 9.58 -10.86
C ALA A 184 7.02 8.76 -9.74
N PHE A 185 7.63 8.67 -8.56
CA PHE A 185 7.01 7.99 -7.42
C PHE A 185 5.76 8.73 -6.93
N TYR A 186 5.75 10.07 -6.95
CA TYR A 186 4.56 10.86 -6.62
C TYR A 186 3.43 10.66 -7.65
N GLY A 187 3.76 10.55 -8.94
CA GLY A 187 2.82 10.14 -9.98
C GLY A 187 2.24 8.75 -9.73
N GLY A 188 3.07 7.79 -9.31
CA GLY A 188 2.62 6.46 -8.87
C GLY A 188 1.64 6.54 -7.69
N LEU A 189 1.90 7.42 -6.72
CA LEU A 189 0.99 7.67 -5.59
C LEU A 189 -0.35 8.24 -6.05
N ILE A 190 -0.36 9.24 -6.94
CA ILE A 190 -1.58 9.80 -7.55
C ILE A 190 -2.38 8.71 -8.26
N LEU A 191 -1.70 7.89 -9.07
CA LEU A 191 -2.32 6.82 -9.85
C LEU A 191 -2.75 5.60 -9.00
N THR A 192 -2.35 5.56 -7.72
CA THR A 192 -2.81 4.56 -6.75
C THR A 192 -3.94 5.10 -5.90
N HIS A 193 -3.77 6.27 -5.26
CA HIS A 193 -4.75 6.83 -4.35
C HIS A 193 -4.66 8.36 -4.27
N LEU A 194 -5.54 9.04 -5.02
CA LEU A 194 -5.52 10.49 -5.22
C LEU A 194 -5.62 11.30 -3.91
N ILE A 195 -6.53 10.90 -3.01
CA ILE A 195 -6.74 11.59 -1.72
C ILE A 195 -5.47 11.51 -0.87
N THR A 196 -4.81 10.36 -0.87
CA THR A 196 -3.57 10.18 -0.11
C THR A 196 -2.43 10.98 -0.73
N ALA A 197 -2.35 11.08 -2.06
CA ALA A 197 -1.39 11.96 -2.72
C ALA A 197 -1.57 13.42 -2.30
N TYR A 198 -2.82 13.91 -2.30
CA TYR A 198 -3.15 15.25 -1.82
C TYR A 198 -2.71 15.46 -0.37
N MET A 199 -3.07 14.55 0.54
CA MET A 199 -2.64 14.63 1.95
C MET A 199 -1.12 14.57 2.10
N PHE A 200 -0.45 13.74 1.31
CA PHE A 200 0.99 13.57 1.36
C PHE A 200 1.76 14.79 0.81
N THR A 201 1.13 15.62 -0.01
CA THR A 201 1.72 16.90 -0.44
C THR A 201 2.08 17.78 0.76
N PHE A 202 1.24 17.83 1.78
CA PHE A 202 1.53 18.60 3.01
C PHE A 202 2.75 18.05 3.75
N VAL A 203 2.89 16.72 3.79
CA VAL A 203 4.06 16.06 4.38
C VAL A 203 5.32 16.38 3.57
N MET A 204 5.25 16.36 2.24
CA MET A 204 6.37 16.73 1.37
C MET A 204 6.79 18.19 1.57
N VAL A 205 5.83 19.12 1.62
CA VAL A 205 6.11 20.54 1.86
C VAL A 205 6.75 20.73 3.23
N ALA A 206 6.20 20.11 4.28
CA ALA A 206 6.76 20.17 5.63
C ALA A 206 8.15 19.53 5.73
N PHE A 207 8.45 18.54 4.89
CA PHE A 207 9.78 17.92 4.83
C PHE A 207 10.84 18.78 4.12
N ILE A 208 10.40 19.68 3.23
CA ILE A 208 11.28 20.58 2.47
C ILE A 208 11.65 21.83 3.27
N ILE A 209 10.72 22.34 4.08
CA ILE A 209 10.89 23.51 4.95
C ILE A 209 11.78 23.16 6.13
#